data_AF-A0A962AKZ9-F1
#
_entry.id   AF-A0A962AKZ9-F1
#
_cell.length_a   1.000
_cell.length_b   1.000
_cell.length_c   1.000
_cell.angle_alpha   90.00
_cell.angle_beta   90.00
_cell.angle_gamma   90.00
#
_symmetry.space_group_name_H-M   'P 1'
#
loop_
_entity.id
_entity.type
_entity.pdbx_description
1 polymer ?
#
loop_
_entity_poly.entity_id
_entity_poly.type
_entity_poly.pdbx_seq_one_letter_code
_entity_poly.pdbx_strand_id
1 'polypeptide(L)'
;REVLAIASWGAAALAALYFHPLVVPYLKPYISKDTIALAAAAGIVFFVALIVVSIITVRISDMILDSKVGALDRSLGFLFGAARGLLLCAVAFIFFNWLVPEKSQPEWVKNAKMRPLLSATGDQIMALLPDDPESILAKLKKNKPAAPPEEAPAEGDDSKPPQPPARSNQRSQTTPSIRQTDRQKLDALTAGALAQARR
;
A
#
# COMPACT_ATOMS: atom_id res chain seq x y z
N ARG A 1 -3.04 23.78 -13.53
CA ARG A 1 -1.75 23.29 -12.97
C ARG A 1 -1.93 22.05 -12.10
N GLU A 2 -2.92 22.02 -11.21
CA GLU A 2 -3.20 20.87 -10.33
C GLU A 2 -3.68 19.63 -11.07
N VAL A 3 -4.60 19.78 -12.03
CA VAL A 3 -5.07 18.67 -12.89
C VAL A 3 -3.93 18.03 -13.68
N LEU A 4 -3.00 18.83 -14.20
CA LEU A 4 -1.81 18.34 -14.92
C LEU A 4 -0.86 17.57 -13.99
N ALA A 5 -0.73 18.02 -12.73
CA ALA A 5 0.06 17.30 -11.73
C ALA A 5 -0.59 15.97 -11.36
N ILE A 6 -1.91 15.90 -11.18
CA ILE A 6 -2.59 14.63 -10.89
C ILE A 6 -2.52 13.70 -12.11
N ALA A 7 -2.69 14.25 -13.31
CA ALA A 7 -2.59 13.49 -14.55
C ALA A 7 -1.19 12.89 -14.75
N SER A 8 -0.11 13.60 -14.38
CA SER A 8 1.24 13.05 -14.50
C SER A 8 1.50 11.90 -13.54
N TRP A 9 0.97 11.95 -12.33
CA TRP A 9 1.02 10.84 -11.37
C TRP A 9 0.22 9.63 -11.87
N GLY A 10 -0.98 9.87 -12.40
CA GLY A 10 -1.79 8.82 -13.02
C GLY A 10 -1.11 8.17 -14.23
N ALA A 11 -0.57 8.97 -15.13
CA ALA A 11 0.16 8.49 -16.31
C ALA A 11 1.40 7.67 -15.91
N ALA A 12 2.17 8.13 -14.92
CA ALA A 12 3.31 7.40 -14.42
C ALA A 12 2.91 6.08 -13.73
N ALA A 13 1.81 6.07 -12.98
CA ALA A 13 1.28 4.85 -12.37
C ALA A 13 0.85 3.83 -13.43
N LEU A 14 0.13 4.27 -14.48
CA LEU A 14 -0.24 3.42 -15.60
C LEU A 14 0.99 2.87 -16.33
N ALA A 15 1.99 3.71 -16.58
CA ALA A 15 3.26 3.28 -17.16
C ALA A 15 3.96 2.23 -16.28
N ALA A 16 3.99 2.44 -14.96
CA ALA A 16 4.55 1.47 -14.02
C ALA A 16 3.83 0.12 -14.10
N LEU A 17 2.50 0.12 -14.08
CA LEU A 17 1.71 -1.11 -14.19
C LEU A 17 1.97 -1.85 -15.50
N TYR A 18 2.12 -1.13 -16.60
CA TYR A 18 2.31 -1.73 -17.93
C TYR A 18 3.75 -2.19 -18.19
N PHE A 19 4.75 -1.38 -17.83
CA PHE A 19 6.15 -1.63 -18.19
C PHE A 19 6.99 -2.30 -17.09
N HIS A 20 6.49 -2.47 -15.85
CA HIS A 20 7.25 -3.19 -14.82
C HIS A 20 7.73 -4.59 -15.24
N PRO A 21 6.99 -5.41 -16.03
CA PRO A 21 7.43 -6.76 -16.37
C PRO A 21 8.72 -6.76 -17.22
N LEU A 22 8.97 -5.69 -17.97
CA LEU A 22 10.20 -5.51 -18.74
C LEU A 22 11.41 -5.32 -17.82
N VAL A 23 11.22 -4.70 -16.66
CA VAL A 23 12.30 -4.34 -15.73
C VAL A 23 12.61 -5.48 -14.74
N VAL A 24 11.59 -6.24 -14.31
CA VAL A 24 11.73 -7.40 -13.40
C VAL A 24 12.89 -8.35 -13.72
N PRO A 25 13.09 -8.85 -14.96
CA PRO A 25 14.18 -9.80 -15.26
C PRO A 25 15.58 -9.23 -15.00
N TYR A 26 15.75 -7.91 -15.08
CA TYR A 26 17.03 -7.26 -14.77
C TYR A 26 17.28 -7.15 -13.27
N LEU A 27 16.23 -7.20 -12.43
CA LEU A 27 16.34 -7.12 -10.97
C LEU A 27 16.45 -8.48 -10.30
N LYS A 28 15.91 -9.55 -10.91
CA LYS A 28 15.96 -10.92 -10.36
C LYS A 28 17.37 -11.40 -9.97
N PRO A 29 18.45 -11.05 -10.69
CA PRO A 29 19.80 -11.43 -10.28
C PRO A 29 20.27 -10.76 -8.96
N TYR A 30 19.67 -9.62 -8.59
CA TYR A 30 20.09 -8.80 -7.46
C TYR A 30 19.13 -8.89 -6.26
N ILE A 31 17.86 -9.27 -6.49
CA ILE A 31 16.82 -9.31 -5.46
C ILE A 31 16.18 -10.69 -5.43
N SER A 32 16.41 -11.43 -4.35
CA SER A 32 15.93 -12.82 -4.19
C SER A 32 14.43 -12.94 -3.92
N LYS A 33 13.80 -11.90 -3.33
CA LYS A 33 12.37 -11.91 -3.03
C LYS A 33 11.57 -11.32 -4.20
N ASP A 34 10.72 -12.13 -4.82
CA ASP A 34 9.91 -11.73 -5.98
C ASP A 34 9.04 -10.50 -5.71
N THR A 35 8.42 -10.38 -4.53
CA THR A 35 7.60 -9.21 -4.17
C THR A 35 8.40 -7.91 -4.17
N ILE A 36 9.65 -7.98 -3.71
CA ILE A 36 10.54 -6.82 -3.62
C ILE A 36 11.07 -6.47 -5.02
N ALA A 37 11.41 -7.48 -5.83
CA ALA A 37 11.83 -7.28 -7.22
C ALA A 37 10.71 -6.64 -8.06
N LEU A 38 9.48 -7.08 -7.86
CA LEU A 38 8.29 -6.51 -8.51
C LEU A 38 8.07 -5.05 -8.09
N ALA A 39 8.07 -4.78 -6.79
CA ALA A 39 7.88 -3.43 -6.26
C ALA A 39 8.99 -2.47 -6.71
N ALA A 40 10.25 -2.93 -6.70
CA ALA A 40 11.39 -2.17 -7.18
C ALA A 40 11.30 -1.89 -8.68
N ALA A 41 10.93 -2.88 -9.50
CA ALA A 41 10.75 -2.71 -10.93
C ALA A 41 9.64 -1.70 -11.25
N ALA A 42 8.47 -1.82 -10.60
CA ALA A 42 7.38 -0.87 -10.75
C ALA A 42 7.79 0.54 -10.30
N GLY A 43 8.53 0.66 -9.18
CA GLY A 43 9.07 1.92 -8.70
C GLY A 43 10.02 2.57 -9.70
N ILE A 44 10.98 1.82 -10.25
CA ILE A 44 11.92 2.33 -11.26
C ILE A 44 11.16 2.88 -12.47
N VAL A 45 10.23 2.10 -13.02
CA VAL A 45 9.42 2.54 -14.17
C VAL A 45 8.60 3.78 -13.83
N PHE A 46 7.97 3.81 -12.65
CA PHE A 46 7.20 4.94 -12.17
C PHE A 46 8.03 6.23 -12.14
N PHE A 47 9.24 6.17 -11.56
CA PHE A 47 10.14 7.33 -11.51
C PHE A 47 10.60 7.77 -12.90
N VAL A 48 10.97 6.83 -13.77
CA VAL A 48 11.37 7.15 -15.14
C VAL A 48 10.22 7.82 -15.89
N ALA A 49 9.00 7.29 -15.78
CA ALA A 49 7.82 7.86 -16.41
C ALA A 49 7.52 9.27 -15.86
N LEU A 50 7.60 9.48 -14.53
CA LEU A 50 7.45 10.80 -13.92
C LEU A 50 8.48 11.80 -14.46
N ILE A 51 9.75 11.38 -14.60
CA ILE A 51 10.81 12.24 -15.15
C ILE A 51 10.47 12.64 -16.60
N VAL A 52 10.08 11.68 -17.44
CA VAL A 52 9.70 11.95 -18.84
C VAL A 52 8.54 12.93 -18.92
N VAL A 53 7.44 12.67 -18.19
CA VAL A 53 6.26 13.55 -18.18
C VAL A 53 6.60 14.95 -17.65
N SER A 54 7.44 15.03 -16.62
CA SER A 54 7.93 16.29 -16.06
C SER A 54 8.69 17.10 -17.10
N ILE A 55 9.65 16.49 -17.80
CA ILE A 55 10.43 17.15 -18.85
C ILE A 55 9.51 17.69 -19.96
N ILE A 56 8.55 16.88 -20.42
CA ILE A 56 7.58 17.30 -21.44
C ILE A 56 6.79 18.52 -20.96
N THR A 57 6.31 18.50 -19.71
CA THR A 57 5.52 19.59 -19.13
C THR A 57 6.31 20.89 -19.06
N VAL A 58 7.59 20.82 -18.67
CA VAL A 58 8.49 21.99 -18.63
C VAL A 58 8.72 22.53 -20.04
N ARG A 59 9.02 21.67 -21.02
CA ARG A 59 9.26 22.08 -22.41
C ARG A 59 8.05 22.78 -23.04
N ILE A 60 6.83 22.29 -22.78
CA ILE A 60 5.61 22.94 -23.28
C ILE A 60 5.43 24.32 -22.65
N SER A 61 5.74 24.46 -21.36
CA SER A 61 5.62 25.72 -20.64
C SER A 61 6.63 26.77 -21.10
N ASP A 62 7.86 26.35 -21.39
CA ASP A 62 8.91 27.22 -21.93
C ASP A 62 8.65 27.68 -23.38
N MET A 63 7.95 26.87 -24.20
CA MET A 63 7.58 27.25 -25.58
C MET A 63 6.50 28.34 -25.66
N ILE A 64 5.74 28.58 -24.59
CA ILE A 64 4.57 29.48 -24.60
C ILE A 64 4.88 30.83 -23.91
N LEU A 65 5.82 30.88 -22.96
CA LEU A 65 6.10 32.07 -22.16
C LEU A 65 7.47 32.66 -22.47
N ASP A 66 7.51 33.50 -23.51
CA ASP A 66 8.65 34.34 -23.84
C ASP A 66 8.53 35.69 -23.10
N SER A 67 9.28 35.89 -22.01
CA SER A 67 9.53 37.22 -21.44
C SER A 67 10.61 37.22 -20.37
N LYS A 68 11.46 38.25 -20.41
CA LYS A 68 12.70 38.50 -19.64
C LYS A 68 12.61 38.43 -18.10
N VAL A 69 11.42 38.21 -17.51
CA VAL A 69 11.23 37.98 -16.07
C VAL A 69 11.40 36.50 -15.68
N GLY A 70 11.50 35.59 -16.65
CA GLY A 70 11.51 34.15 -16.39
C GLY A 70 12.74 33.57 -15.67
N ALA A 71 13.87 34.27 -15.56
CA ALA A 71 15.09 33.69 -14.97
C ALA A 71 14.96 33.42 -13.46
N LEU A 72 14.29 34.30 -12.72
CA LEU A 72 14.08 34.16 -11.27
C LEU A 72 13.01 33.10 -10.95
N ASP A 73 11.91 33.09 -11.70
CA ASP A 73 10.86 32.06 -11.54
C ASP A 73 11.38 30.67 -11.93
N ARG A 74 12.26 30.58 -12.94
CA ARG A 74 12.93 29.33 -13.32
C ARG A 74 13.93 28.86 -12.27
N SER A 75 14.70 29.75 -11.65
CA SER A 75 15.67 29.35 -10.61
C SER A 75 14.98 28.91 -9.31
N LEU A 76 13.88 29.56 -8.92
CA LEU A 76 13.03 29.12 -7.81
C LEU A 76 12.34 27.78 -8.12
N GLY A 77 11.84 27.60 -9.34
CA GLY A 77 11.29 26.32 -9.82
C GLY A 77 12.34 25.20 -9.81
N PHE A 78 13.57 25.49 -10.23
CA PHE A 78 14.70 24.56 -10.18
C PHE A 78 15.07 24.20 -8.74
N LEU A 79 15.19 25.19 -7.85
CA LEU A 79 15.53 24.95 -6.44
C LEU A 79 14.46 24.11 -5.74
N PHE A 80 13.18 24.43 -5.97
CA PHE A 80 12.07 23.63 -5.45
C PHE A 80 12.07 22.21 -6.03
N GLY A 81 12.35 22.07 -7.33
CA GLY A 81 12.50 20.78 -8.00
C GLY A 81 13.67 19.96 -7.45
N ALA A 82 14.82 20.59 -7.22
CA ALA A 82 16.00 19.99 -6.64
C ALA A 82 15.76 19.56 -5.19
N ALA A 83 15.11 20.40 -4.38
CA ALA A 83 14.71 20.07 -3.01
C ALA A 83 13.74 18.87 -2.98
N ARG A 84 12.72 18.87 -3.85
CA ARG A 84 11.78 17.76 -3.97
C ARG A 84 12.47 16.48 -4.46
N GLY A 85 13.39 16.60 -5.42
CA GLY A 85 14.19 15.49 -5.93
C GLY A 85 15.08 14.90 -4.84
N LEU A 86 15.75 15.75 -4.07
CA LEU A 86 16.55 15.35 -2.91
C LEU A 86 15.70 14.61 -1.88
N LEU A 87 14.50 15.12 -1.58
CA LEU A 87 13.57 14.48 -0.65
C LEU A 87 13.18 13.07 -1.12
N LEU A 88 12.82 12.91 -2.40
CA LEU A 88 12.50 11.60 -2.97
C LEU A 88 13.69 10.64 -2.92
N CYS A 89 14.90 11.12 -3.27
CA CYS A 89 16.12 10.33 -3.17
C CYS A 89 16.45 9.93 -1.73
N ALA A 90 16.23 10.81 -0.74
CA ALA A 90 16.46 10.51 0.67
C ALA A 90 15.50 9.42 1.16
N VAL A 91 14.21 9.51 0.84
CA VAL A 91 13.21 8.47 1.16
C VAL A 91 13.57 7.14 0.50
N ALA A 92 13.96 7.15 -0.77
CA ALA A 92 14.40 5.96 -1.47
C ALA A 92 15.67 5.35 -0.83
N PHE A 93 16.61 6.19 -0.39
CA PHE A 93 17.83 5.75 0.29
C PHE A 93 17.56 5.16 1.68
N ILE A 94 16.63 5.75 2.45
CA ILE A 94 16.13 5.17 3.70
C ILE A 94 15.56 3.77 3.46
N PHE A 95 14.68 3.65 2.46
CA PHE A 95 14.08 2.37 2.10
C PHE A 95 15.14 1.35 1.65
N PHE A 96 16.14 1.80 0.88
CA PHE A 96 17.27 0.95 0.47
C PHE A 96 18.09 0.46 1.66
N ASN A 97 18.42 1.31 2.63
CA ASN A 97 19.15 0.92 3.84
C ASN A 97 18.35 -0.05 4.72
N TRP A 98 17.03 0.07 4.73
CA TRP A 98 16.15 -0.89 5.39
C TRP A 98 16.15 -2.25 4.68
N LEU A 99 16.26 -2.25 3.35
CA LEU A 99 16.21 -3.44 2.52
C LEU A 99 17.54 -4.19 2.43
N VAL A 100 18.65 -3.44 2.34
CA VAL A 100 20.00 -3.96 2.07
C VAL A 100 20.91 -3.61 3.26
N PRO A 101 21.33 -4.63 4.03
CA PRO A 101 22.25 -4.43 5.15
C PRO A 101 23.53 -3.73 4.69
N GLU A 102 24.03 -2.79 5.48
CA GLU A 102 25.18 -1.94 5.12
C GLU A 102 26.42 -2.74 4.68
N LYS A 103 26.66 -3.89 5.31
CA LYS A 103 27.76 -4.82 4.96
C LYS A 103 27.66 -5.39 3.54
N SER A 104 26.44 -5.56 3.04
CA SER A 104 26.15 -6.11 1.70
C SER A 104 25.95 -5.02 0.65
N GLN A 105 26.13 -3.74 1.00
CA GLN A 105 25.98 -2.66 0.05
C GLN A 105 27.14 -2.63 -0.96
N PRO A 106 26.87 -2.36 -2.24
CA PRO A 106 27.92 -2.23 -3.24
C PRO A 106 28.89 -1.07 -2.97
N GLU A 107 30.14 -1.19 -3.41
CA GLU A 107 31.16 -0.14 -3.24
C GLU A 107 30.79 1.19 -3.91
N TRP A 108 30.06 1.16 -5.03
CA TRP A 108 29.59 2.38 -5.69
C TRP A 108 28.56 3.16 -4.84
N VAL A 109 27.80 2.48 -3.98
CA VAL A 109 26.88 3.13 -3.03
C VAL A 109 27.69 3.69 -1.86
N LYS A 110 28.58 2.89 -1.28
CA LYS A 110 29.38 3.28 -0.10
C LYS A 110 30.23 4.53 -0.37
N ASN A 111 30.82 4.62 -1.57
CA ASN A 111 31.68 5.71 -2.00
C ASN A 111 30.92 6.84 -2.73
N ALA A 112 29.59 6.78 -2.82
CA ALA A 112 28.81 7.80 -3.51
C ALA A 112 28.95 9.16 -2.81
N LYS A 113 29.30 10.20 -3.57
CA LYS A 113 29.44 11.58 -3.05
C LYS A 113 28.16 12.13 -2.41
N MET A 114 26.99 11.68 -2.88
CA MET A 114 25.68 12.09 -2.34
C MET A 114 25.29 11.34 -1.06
N ARG A 115 25.97 10.24 -0.70
CA ARG A 115 25.61 9.40 0.45
C ARG A 115 25.49 10.19 1.76
N PRO A 116 26.44 11.07 2.14
CA PRO A 116 26.35 11.81 3.40
C PRO A 116 25.17 12.79 3.43
N LEU A 117 24.84 13.40 2.28
CA LEU A 117 23.71 14.31 2.16
C LEU A 117 22.37 13.55 2.30
N LEU A 118 22.27 12.38 1.65
CA LEU A 118 21.08 11.53 1.73
C LEU A 118 20.89 10.92 3.12
N SER A 119 21.98 10.51 3.80
CA SER A 119 21.90 10.00 5.18
C SER A 119 21.47 11.10 6.14
N ALA A 120 22.11 12.27 6.10
CA ALA A 120 21.75 13.39 6.97
C ALA A 120 20.29 13.84 6.75
N THR A 121 19.85 13.92 5.50
CA THR A 121 18.45 14.24 5.17
C THR A 121 17.51 13.14 5.67
N GLY A 122 17.90 11.87 5.53
CA GLY A 122 17.13 10.73 6.00
C GLY A 122 16.97 10.72 7.52
N ASP A 123 18.02 11.01 8.26
CA ASP A 123 18.00 11.09 9.73
C ASP A 123 17.06 12.20 10.21
N GLN A 124 17.07 13.36 9.53
CA GLN A 124 16.11 14.45 9.80
C GLN A 124 14.67 14.03 9.52
N ILE A 125 14.43 13.31 8.42
CA ILE A 125 13.11 12.77 8.10
C ILE A 125 12.66 11.81 9.21
N MET A 126 13.50 10.84 9.59
CA MET A 126 13.18 9.88 10.65
C MET A 126 12.90 10.55 12.00
N ALA A 127 13.66 11.58 12.37
CA ALA A 127 13.45 12.34 13.61
C ALA A 127 12.11 13.08 13.65
N LEU A 128 11.53 13.40 12.49
CA LEU A 128 10.22 14.02 12.36
C LEU A 128 9.07 13.01 12.28
N LEU A 129 9.38 11.73 12.01
CA LEU A 129 8.39 10.67 12.00
C LEU A 129 8.10 10.23 13.45
N PRO A 130 6.82 10.12 13.86
CA PRO A 130 6.48 9.54 15.15
C PRO A 130 6.85 8.05 15.19
N ASP A 131 7.29 7.58 16.36
CA ASP A 131 7.84 6.23 16.56
C ASP A 131 6.86 5.09 16.24
N ASP A 132 5.55 5.36 16.18
CA ASP A 132 4.51 4.35 15.98
C ASP A 132 3.67 4.60 14.71
N PRO A 133 4.04 4.00 13.56
CA PRO A 133 3.26 4.08 12.32
C PRO A 133 1.93 3.34 12.42
N GLU A 134 1.77 2.37 13.33
CA GLU A 134 0.51 1.64 13.51
C GLU A 134 -0.57 2.56 14.08
N SER A 135 -0.19 3.51 14.94
CA SER A 135 -1.10 4.53 15.46
C SER A 135 -1.70 5.41 14.36
N ILE A 136 -0.94 5.72 13.29
CA ILE A 136 -1.42 6.49 12.13
C ILE A 136 -2.35 5.64 11.27
N LEU A 137 -1.99 4.39 10.99
CA LEU A 137 -2.85 3.48 10.25
C LEU A 137 -4.16 3.20 11.00
N ALA A 138 -4.10 3.05 12.33
CA ALA A 138 -5.28 2.87 13.16
C ALA A 138 -6.20 4.10 13.13
N LYS A 139 -5.64 5.32 13.17
CA LYS A 139 -6.40 6.57 13.04
C LYS A 139 -7.05 6.71 11.66
N LEU A 140 -6.34 6.39 10.57
CA LEU A 140 -6.88 6.44 9.21
C LEU A 140 -7.94 5.37 8.96
N LYS A 141 -7.74 4.15 9.48
CA LYS A 141 -8.72 3.06 9.40
C LYS A 141 -9.96 3.35 10.25
N LYS A 142 -9.80 4.03 11.40
CA LYS A 142 -10.90 4.48 12.27
C LYS A 142 -11.68 5.64 11.66
N ASN A 143 -11.06 6.50 10.86
CA ASN A 143 -11.69 7.64 10.20
C ASN A 143 -12.21 7.35 8.78
N LYS A 144 -12.19 6.10 8.30
CA LYS A 144 -12.93 5.75 7.08
C LYS A 144 -14.42 5.89 7.43
N PRO A 145 -15.16 6.87 6.89
CA PRO A 145 -16.60 6.86 7.03
C PRO A 145 -17.05 5.53 6.42
N ALA A 146 -17.81 4.75 7.18
CA ALA A 146 -18.58 3.67 6.59
C ALA A 146 -19.27 4.28 5.37
N ALA A 147 -19.04 3.67 4.20
CA ALA A 147 -19.89 3.95 3.06
C ALA A 147 -21.34 3.92 3.60
N PRO A 148 -22.17 4.96 3.35
CA PRO A 148 -23.58 4.86 3.66
C PRO A 148 -24.07 3.51 3.14
N PRO A 149 -24.87 2.75 3.91
CA PRO A 149 -25.43 1.50 3.43
C PRO A 149 -26.01 1.78 2.06
N GLU A 150 -25.43 1.13 1.06
CA GLU A 150 -25.93 1.14 -0.30
C GLU A 150 -27.33 0.56 -0.19
N GLU A 151 -28.30 1.47 -0.18
CA GLU A 151 -29.71 1.17 -0.21
C GLU A 151 -29.92 0.41 -1.52
N ALA A 152 -30.06 -0.91 -1.37
CA ALA A 152 -30.30 -1.83 -2.45
C ALA A 152 -31.42 -1.27 -3.35
N PRO A 153 -31.31 -1.38 -4.68
CA PRO A 153 -32.34 -0.88 -5.57
C PRO A 153 -33.69 -1.48 -5.17
N ALA A 154 -34.69 -0.61 -4.99
CA ALA A 154 -36.06 -1.00 -4.86
C ALA A 154 -36.47 -1.79 -6.13
N GLU A 155 -36.41 -3.12 -6.03
CA GLU A 155 -37.05 -4.03 -6.97
C GLU A 155 -38.55 -3.95 -6.69
N GLY A 156 -39.26 -3.21 -7.55
CA GLY A 156 -40.70 -3.21 -7.57
C GLY A 156 -41.22 -4.55 -8.08
N ASP A 157 -41.94 -5.27 -7.23
CA ASP A 157 -42.86 -6.32 -7.67
C ASP A 157 -44.16 -6.21 -6.85
N ASP A 158 -45.06 -5.38 -7.37
CA ASP A 158 -46.45 -5.33 -6.96
C ASP A 158 -47.15 -6.58 -7.48
N SER A 159 -47.30 -7.60 -6.64
CA SER A 159 -48.32 -8.64 -6.81
C SER A 159 -48.62 -9.35 -5.48
N LYS A 160 -49.71 -8.95 -4.84
CA LYS A 160 -50.40 -9.70 -3.77
C LYS A 160 -51.83 -9.98 -4.25
N PRO A 161 -52.45 -11.16 -4.02
CA PRO A 161 -53.33 -11.35 -2.84
C PRO A 161 -53.41 -12.84 -2.34
N PRO A 162 -54.29 -13.22 -1.40
CA PRO A 162 -54.04 -13.28 0.07
C PRO A 162 -54.40 -14.65 0.71
N GLN A 163 -53.90 -15.01 1.91
CA GLN A 163 -54.63 -15.74 3.01
C GLN A 163 -53.72 -16.35 4.13
N PRO A 164 -54.26 -16.68 5.34
CA PRO A 164 -53.73 -16.19 6.62
C PRO A 164 -53.43 -17.32 7.65
N PRO A 165 -53.46 -17.07 8.98
CA PRO A 165 -52.29 -16.92 9.85
C PRO A 165 -51.99 -18.16 10.72
N ALA A 166 -50.74 -18.39 11.10
CA ALA A 166 -50.44 -19.30 12.21
C ALA A 166 -49.22 -18.86 13.03
N ARG A 167 -49.55 -18.16 14.12
CA ARG A 167 -49.02 -18.35 15.49
C ARG A 167 -47.51 -18.22 15.72
N SER A 168 -47.17 -17.07 16.30
CA SER A 168 -46.43 -16.91 17.57
C SER A 168 -45.31 -17.91 17.87
N ASN A 169 -44.09 -17.40 17.99
CA ASN A 169 -43.46 -17.32 19.32
C ASN A 169 -42.24 -16.40 19.33
N GLN A 170 -42.38 -15.29 20.08
CA GLN A 170 -41.27 -14.68 20.77
C GLN A 170 -40.77 -15.67 21.84
N ARG A 171 -39.45 -15.75 22.04
CA ARG A 171 -38.75 -15.38 23.30
C ARG A 171 -37.63 -16.36 23.71
N SER A 172 -36.51 -15.76 24.13
CA SER A 172 -35.39 -16.28 24.95
C SER A 172 -34.39 -17.19 24.23
N GLN A 173 -33.16 -16.74 23.93
CA GLN A 173 -32.00 -16.62 24.82
C GLN A 173 -31.61 -17.89 25.58
N THR A 174 -30.30 -18.20 25.51
CA THR A 174 -29.50 -19.19 26.25
C THR A 174 -29.49 -20.63 25.73
N THR A 175 -28.37 -21.05 25.14
CA THR A 175 -27.89 -22.43 25.26
C THR A 175 -26.37 -22.43 25.40
N PRO A 176 -25.81 -23.03 26.48
CA PRO A 176 -24.38 -23.08 26.75
C PRO A 176 -23.70 -24.18 25.92
N SER A 177 -22.36 -24.14 25.92
CA SER A 177 -21.46 -25.18 25.39
C SER A 177 -21.78 -26.57 25.98
N ILE A 178 -22.73 -27.29 25.37
CA ILE A 178 -23.05 -28.69 25.61
C ILE A 178 -22.58 -29.46 24.37
N ARG A 179 -21.29 -29.76 24.30
CA ARG A 179 -20.78 -30.73 23.31
C ARG A 179 -19.48 -31.41 23.71
N GLN A 180 -18.78 -30.90 24.71
CA GLN A 180 -17.47 -31.44 25.09
C GLN A 180 -17.56 -32.50 26.20
N THR A 181 -18.41 -32.29 27.20
CA THR A 181 -18.49 -33.16 28.38
C THR A 181 -19.15 -34.51 28.07
N ASP A 182 -20.09 -34.56 27.14
CA ASP A 182 -20.76 -35.80 26.74
C ASP A 182 -19.90 -36.67 25.82
N ARG A 183 -19.03 -36.06 25.00
CA ARG A 183 -18.09 -36.82 24.16
C ARG A 183 -17.04 -37.54 24.99
N GLN A 184 -16.51 -36.88 26.02
CA GLN A 184 -15.55 -37.50 26.92
C GLN A 184 -16.13 -38.69 27.71
N LYS A 185 -17.41 -38.64 28.08
CA LYS A 185 -18.09 -39.76 28.73
C LYS A 185 -18.37 -40.92 27.76
N LEU A 186 -18.68 -40.63 26.49
CA LEU A 186 -18.85 -41.67 25.47
C LEU A 186 -17.54 -42.41 25.18
N ASP A 187 -16.42 -41.68 25.06
CA ASP A 187 -15.10 -42.28 24.81
C ASP A 187 -14.68 -43.22 25.97
N ALA A 188 -14.93 -42.80 27.22
CA ALA A 188 -14.65 -43.59 28.41
C ALA A 188 -15.49 -44.89 28.49
N LEU A 189 -16.74 -44.85 28.04
CA LEU A 189 -17.62 -46.02 28.02
C LEU A 189 -17.22 -47.03 26.92
N THR A 190 -16.79 -46.55 25.74
CA THR A 190 -16.25 -47.42 24.69
C THR A 190 -14.94 -48.09 25.08
N ALA A 191 -14.05 -47.40 25.80
CA ALA A 191 -12.80 -47.98 26.27
C ALA A 191 -13.01 -49.09 27.33
N GLY A 192 -13.99 -48.92 28.22
CA GLY A 192 -14.36 -49.92 29.22
C GLY A 192 -15.00 -51.18 28.62
N ALA A 193 -15.84 -51.03 27.59
CA ALA A 193 -16.54 -52.15 26.95
C ALA A 193 -15.59 -53.07 26.14
N LEU A 194 -14.55 -52.52 25.51
CA LEU A 194 -13.57 -53.31 24.76
C LEU A 194 -12.62 -54.13 25.66
N ALA A 195 -12.42 -53.70 26.91
CA ALA A 195 -11.56 -54.41 27.87
C ALA A 195 -12.22 -55.66 28.48
N GLN A 196 -13.57 -55.74 28.48
CA GLN A 196 -14.31 -56.92 28.98
C GLN A 196 -14.50 -58.03 27.94
N ALA A 197 -14.27 -57.78 26.65
CA ALA A 197 -14.42 -58.79 25.59
C ALA A 197 -13.14 -59.59 25.28
N ARG A 198 -12.06 -59.42 26.06
CA ARG A 198 -10.77 -60.10 25.87
C ARG A 198 -10.27 -60.88 27.11
N ARG A 199 -11.17 -61.20 28.04
CA ARG A 199 -10.92 -62.13 29.14
C ARG A 199 -11.84 -63.34 29.04
#